data_AF-A0A348NXK7-F1
#
_entry.id   AF-A0A348NXK7-F1
#
_cell.length_a   1.000
_cell.length_b   1.000
_cell.length_c   1.000
_cell.angle_alpha   90.00
_cell.angle_beta   90.00
_cell.angle_gamma   90.00
#
_symmetry.space_group_name_H-M   'P 1'
#
loop_
_entity.id
_entity.type
_entity.pdbx_description
1 polymer ?
#
loop_
_entity_poly.entity_id
_entity_poly.type
_entity_poly.pdbx_seq_one_letter_code
_entity_poly.pdbx_strand_id
1 'polypeptide(L)'
;MKKMRKGFTLIEVLVVAVIVAILAAVAIPAYNAYIRSSKEKVALNFAATVAQSAGTYYSQSQILPTSLTDVNINVVPVGYAASIGATYITVSGDGTPGYVPTTDLTSQSVAWHN
;
A
#
# COMPACT_ATOMS: atom_id res chain seq x y z
N MET A 1 -37.18 7.12 48.42
CA MET A 1 -37.36 5.93 47.56
C MET A 1 -36.08 5.70 46.75
N LYS A 2 -35.33 4.63 47.04
CA LYS A 2 -34.04 4.33 46.38
C LYS A 2 -34.33 3.59 45.08
N LYS A 3 -34.16 4.25 43.93
CA LYS A 3 -34.28 3.60 42.62
C LYS A 3 -33.25 2.47 42.53
N MET A 4 -33.70 1.22 42.45
CA MET A 4 -32.82 0.08 42.17
C MET A 4 -32.26 0.25 40.77
N ARG A 5 -30.94 0.44 40.65
CA ARG A 5 -30.25 0.47 39.37
C ARG A 5 -30.30 -0.95 38.80
N LYS A 6 -31.08 -1.18 37.73
CA LYS A 6 -31.01 -2.43 36.97
C LYS A 6 -29.64 -2.48 36.29
N GLY A 7 -28.78 -3.37 36.77
CA GLY A 7 -27.53 -3.73 36.08
C GLY A 7 -27.82 -4.73 34.96
N PHE A 8 -26.91 -4.79 33.98
CA PHE A 8 -26.92 -5.86 32.98
C PHE A 8 -26.71 -7.23 33.66
N THR A 9 -27.39 -8.24 33.14
CA THR A 9 -27.22 -9.62 33.60
C THR A 9 -25.95 -10.22 32.98
N LEU A 10 -25.33 -11.18 33.68
CA LEU A 10 -24.15 -11.89 33.16
C LEU A 10 -24.46 -12.61 31.84
N ILE A 11 -25.69 -13.12 31.69
CA ILE A 11 -26.11 -13.81 30.47
C ILE A 11 -26.24 -12.85 29.28
N GLU A 12 -26.72 -11.62 29.50
CA GLU A 12 -26.79 -10.61 28.43
C GLU A 12 -25.40 -10.25 27.91
N VAL A 13 -24.44 -10.06 28.82
CA VAL A 13 -23.05 -9.76 28.42
C VAL A 13 -22.41 -10.95 27.69
N LEU A 14 -22.69 -12.18 28.12
CA LEU A 14 -22.13 -13.39 27.51
C LEU A 14 -22.63 -13.61 26.06
N VAL A 15 -23.93 -13.44 25.82
CA VAL A 15 -24.49 -13.58 24.45
C VAL A 15 -23.94 -12.50 23.53
N VAL A 16 -23.84 -11.26 23.99
CA VAL A 16 -23.27 -10.15 23.20
C VAL A 16 -21.80 -10.43 22.86
N ALA A 17 -21.01 -10.90 23.82
CA ALA A 17 -19.60 -11.24 23.58
C ALA A 17 -19.45 -12.34 22.51
N VAL A 18 -20.32 -13.36 22.52
CA VAL A 18 -20.31 -14.42 21.51
C VAL A 18 -20.64 -13.87 20.12
N ILE A 19 -21.65 -13.02 20.00
CA ILE A 19 -22.01 -12.40 18.71
C ILE A 19 -20.85 -11.54 18.20
N VAL A 20 -20.26 -10.70 19.06
CA VAL A 20 -19.10 -9.87 18.69
C VAL A 20 -17.89 -10.72 18.31
N ALA A 21 -17.65 -11.85 18.98
CA ALA A 21 -16.56 -12.76 18.64
C ALA A 21 -16.74 -13.37 17.23
N ILE A 22 -17.97 -13.80 16.88
CA ILE A 22 -18.29 -14.32 15.54
C ILE A 22 -18.10 -13.23 14.48
N LEU A 23 -18.60 -12.02 14.73
CA LEU A 23 -18.45 -10.90 13.80
C LEU A 23 -16.97 -10.51 13.64
N ALA A 24 -16.20 -10.44 14.73
CA ALA A 24 -14.79 -10.12 14.70
C ALA A 24 -13.97 -11.16 13.91
N ALA A 25 -14.30 -12.45 14.05
CA ALA A 25 -13.63 -13.53 13.31
C ALA A 25 -13.74 -13.37 11.79
N VAL A 26 -14.83 -12.80 11.27
CA VAL A 26 -15.02 -12.54 9.83
C VAL A 26 -14.55 -11.12 9.45
N ALA A 27 -14.85 -10.12 10.28
CA ALA A 27 -14.59 -8.72 9.98
C ALA A 27 -13.10 -8.38 9.97
N ILE A 28 -12.31 -8.93 10.91
CA ILE A 28 -10.87 -8.65 11.01
C ILE A 28 -10.11 -9.10 9.75
N PRO A 29 -10.22 -10.36 9.28
CA PRO A 29 -9.51 -10.76 8.06
C PRO A 29 -10.00 -10.00 6.82
N ALA A 30 -11.30 -9.74 6.70
CA ALA A 30 -11.85 -8.96 5.60
C ALA A 30 -11.34 -7.51 5.59
N TYR A 31 -11.29 -6.85 6.74
CA TYR A 31 -10.74 -5.50 6.87
C TYR A 31 -9.25 -5.46 6.55
N ASN A 32 -8.47 -6.44 7.02
CA ASN A 32 -7.05 -6.54 6.71
C ASN A 32 -6.81 -6.71 5.20
N ALA A 33 -7.61 -7.54 4.52
CA ALA A 33 -7.55 -7.71 3.07
C ALA A 33 -7.92 -6.42 2.31
N TYR A 34 -8.94 -5.70 2.78
CA TYR A 34 -9.33 -4.41 2.22
C TYR A 34 -8.22 -3.36 2.33
N ILE A 35 -7.59 -3.24 3.50
CA ILE A 35 -6.46 -2.32 3.70
C ILE A 35 -5.27 -2.73 2.83
N ARG A 36 -4.96 -4.03 2.73
CA ARG A 36 -3.89 -4.54 1.86
C ARG A 36 -4.14 -4.19 0.39
N SER A 37 -5.32 -4.48 -0.16
CA SER A 37 -5.64 -4.19 -1.56
C SER A 37 -5.64 -2.68 -1.86
N SER A 38 -6.13 -1.86 -0.93
CA SER A 38 -6.04 -0.40 -1.04
C SER A 38 -4.59 0.07 -1.10
N LYS A 39 -3.71 -0.59 -0.35
CA LYS A 39 -2.28 -0.31 -0.36
C LYS A 39 -1.60 -0.74 -1.66
N GLU A 40 -1.91 -1.92 -2.17
CA GLU A 40 -1.41 -2.39 -3.46
C GLU A 40 -1.77 -1.41 -4.60
N LYS A 41 -2.99 -0.84 -4.60
CA LYS A 41 -3.39 0.17 -5.60
C LYS A 41 -2.55 1.45 -5.55
N VAL A 42 -2.27 1.97 -4.35
CA VAL A 42 -1.42 3.16 -4.20
C VAL A 42 0.01 2.88 -4.68
N ALA A 43 0.53 1.69 -4.33
CA ALA A 43 1.83 1.20 -4.78
C ALA A 43 1.93 1.15 -6.32
N LEU A 44 0.92 0.58 -6.98
CA LEU A 44 0.86 0.53 -8.45
C LEU A 44 0.79 1.93 -9.08
N ASN A 45 -0.07 2.81 -8.56
CA ASN A 45 -0.19 4.18 -9.06
C ASN A 45 1.12 4.97 -8.89
N PHE A 46 1.83 4.76 -7.78
CA PHE A 46 3.12 5.38 -7.54
C PHE A 46 4.15 4.92 -8.57
N ALA A 47 4.27 3.61 -8.79
CA ALA A 47 5.23 3.09 -9.76
C ALA A 47 4.91 3.50 -11.21
N ALA A 48 3.63 3.62 -11.58
CA ALA A 48 3.23 4.19 -12.87
C ALA A 48 3.66 5.67 -13.00
N THR A 49 3.53 6.45 -11.92
CA THR A 49 4.03 7.85 -11.89
C THR A 49 5.54 7.91 -12.09
N VAL A 50 6.30 6.99 -11.47
CA VAL A 50 7.75 6.90 -11.66
C VAL A 50 8.10 6.57 -13.11
N ALA A 51 7.43 5.57 -13.70
CA ALA A 51 7.69 5.14 -15.07
C ALA A 51 7.38 6.26 -16.10
N GLN A 52 6.26 6.97 -15.93
CA GLN A 52 5.91 8.12 -16.75
C GLN A 52 6.94 9.26 -16.63
N SER A 53 7.31 9.65 -15.41
CA SER A 53 8.30 10.71 -15.19
C SER A 53 9.68 10.31 -15.70
N ALA A 54 10.04 9.03 -15.58
CA ALA A 54 11.27 8.49 -16.13
C ALA A 54 11.30 8.54 -17.67
N GLY A 55 10.18 8.27 -18.34
CA GLY A 55 10.07 8.43 -19.78
C GLY A 55 10.23 9.88 -20.25
N THR A 56 9.64 10.82 -19.51
CA THR A 56 9.83 12.26 -19.74
C THR A 56 11.28 12.70 -19.51
N TYR A 57 11.94 12.18 -18.47
CA TYR A 57 13.35 12.45 -18.19
C TYR A 57 14.26 11.91 -19.31
N TYR A 58 14.06 10.66 -19.70
CA TYR A 58 14.82 10.04 -20.79
C TYR A 58 14.65 10.79 -22.13
N SER A 59 13.43 11.24 -22.42
CA SER A 59 13.14 12.00 -23.65
C SER A 59 13.92 13.33 -23.72
N GLN A 60 14.21 13.95 -22.58
CA GLN A 60 14.94 15.23 -22.49
C GLN A 60 16.45 15.05 -22.41
N SER A 61 16.90 14.05 -21.63
CA SER A 61 18.31 13.90 -21.27
C SER A 61 19.02 12.77 -22.01
N GLN A 62 18.29 11.89 -22.71
CA GLN A 62 18.80 10.66 -23.35
C GLN A 62 19.50 9.71 -22.37
N ILE A 63 19.23 9.87 -21.07
CA ILE A 63 19.83 9.12 -19.96
C ILE A 63 18.68 8.61 -19.09
N LEU A 64 18.77 7.36 -18.64
CA LEU A 64 17.79 6.78 -17.73
C LEU A 64 18.01 7.31 -16.31
N PRO A 65 16.95 7.66 -15.57
CA PRO A 65 17.09 8.07 -14.18
C PRO A 65 17.52 6.87 -13.33
N THR A 66 18.37 7.14 -12.33
CA THR A 66 18.92 6.14 -11.41
C THR A 66 18.33 6.28 -10.00
N SER A 67 17.67 7.40 -9.74
CA SER A 67 17.04 7.74 -8.47
C SER A 67 15.68 8.39 -8.67
N LEU A 68 14.81 8.34 -7.65
CA LEU A 68 13.54 9.07 -7.65
C LEU A 68 13.74 10.60 -7.67
N THR A 69 14.88 11.09 -7.16
CA THR A 69 15.23 12.51 -7.19
C THR A 69 15.51 13.02 -8.60
N ASP A 70 16.03 12.19 -9.50
CA ASP A 70 16.28 12.56 -10.90
C ASP A 70 14.98 12.95 -11.62
N VAL A 71 13.87 12.36 -11.21
CA VAL A 71 12.52 12.58 -11.75
C VAL A 71 11.65 13.47 -10.84
N ASN A 72 12.27 14.19 -9.89
CA ASN A 72 11.61 15.09 -8.92
C ASN A 72 10.51 14.41 -8.07
N ILE A 73 10.73 13.14 -7.72
CA ILE A 73 9.86 12.39 -6.81
C ILE A 73 10.59 12.29 -5.47
N ASN A 74 10.17 13.12 -4.51
CA ASN A 74 10.78 13.21 -3.17
C ASN A 74 9.92 12.56 -2.07
N VAL A 75 8.73 12.07 -2.43
CA VAL A 75 7.78 11.47 -1.50
C VAL A 75 7.49 10.04 -1.96
N VAL A 76 8.12 9.09 -1.28
CA VAL A 76 7.71 7.69 -1.35
C VAL A 76 6.56 7.50 -0.36
N PRO A 77 5.46 6.85 -0.75
CA PRO A 77 4.42 6.44 0.20
C PRO A 77 5.04 5.53 1.29
N VAL A 78 5.39 6.13 2.42
CA VAL A 78 6.09 5.43 3.51
C VAL A 78 5.16 4.37 4.11
N GLY A 79 5.68 3.15 4.29
CA GLY A 79 4.96 2.04 4.93
C GLY A 79 4.12 1.14 4.01
N TYR A 80 4.04 1.42 2.70
CA TYR A 80 3.32 0.56 1.75
C TYR A 80 4.07 -0.74 1.47
N ALA A 81 5.37 -0.65 1.11
CA ALA A 81 6.29 -1.77 0.90
C ALA A 81 6.24 -2.80 2.05
N ALA A 82 6.44 -2.30 3.29
CA ALA A 82 6.47 -3.11 4.50
C ALA A 82 5.11 -3.75 4.85
N SER A 83 3.99 -3.15 4.46
CA SER A 83 2.66 -3.65 4.83
C SER A 83 2.01 -4.57 3.79
N ILE A 84 2.63 -4.72 2.62
CA ILE A 84 2.30 -5.77 1.63
C ILE A 84 3.41 -6.82 1.50
N GLY A 85 4.53 -6.66 2.23
CA GLY A 85 5.70 -7.55 2.18
C GLY A 85 6.52 -7.43 0.89
N ALA A 86 6.35 -6.34 0.13
CA ALA A 86 7.07 -6.11 -1.12
C ALA A 86 8.25 -5.18 -0.89
N THR A 87 9.45 -5.60 -1.29
CA THR A 87 10.66 -4.77 -1.28
C THR A 87 10.75 -3.91 -2.55
N TYR A 88 10.16 -4.39 -3.65
CA TYR A 88 10.22 -3.76 -4.96
C TYR A 88 8.83 -3.70 -5.60
N ILE A 89 8.57 -2.66 -6.40
CA ILE A 89 7.43 -2.62 -7.32
C ILE A 89 7.97 -2.52 -8.75
N THR A 90 7.55 -3.46 -9.59
CA THR A 90 7.82 -3.46 -11.02
C THR A 90 6.56 -3.04 -11.76
N VAL A 91 6.65 -2.02 -12.60
CA VAL A 91 5.59 -1.70 -13.57
C VAL A 91 6.08 -2.10 -14.94
N SER A 92 5.35 -3.03 -15.56
CA SER A 92 5.65 -3.51 -16.91
C SER A 92 5.17 -2.48 -17.94
N GLY A 93 6.04 -1.51 -18.24
CA GLY A 93 5.92 -0.58 -19.37
C GLY A 93 5.34 0.80 -19.04
N ASP A 94 5.95 1.83 -19.66
CA ASP A 94 5.33 3.05 -20.26
C ASP A 94 6.27 4.26 -20.46
N GLY A 95 7.59 4.18 -20.18
CA GLY A 95 8.51 5.34 -20.33
C GLY A 95 9.61 5.25 -21.41
N THR A 96 10.09 4.05 -21.75
CA THR A 96 11.25 3.87 -22.66
C THR A 96 11.08 2.60 -23.51
N PRO A 97 11.36 2.61 -24.83
CA PRO A 97 11.23 1.40 -25.64
C PRO A 97 12.18 0.29 -25.15
N GLY A 98 11.62 -0.82 -24.66
CA GLY A 98 12.36 -2.04 -24.33
C GLY A 98 12.84 -2.19 -22.88
N TYR A 99 12.49 -1.30 -21.95
CA TYR A 99 12.90 -1.40 -20.55
C TYR A 99 11.72 -1.32 -19.56
N VAL A 100 11.77 -2.12 -18.50
CA VAL A 100 10.83 -2.10 -17.36
C VAL A 100 11.52 -1.57 -16.09
N PRO A 101 10.98 -0.50 -15.45
CA PRO A 101 11.53 0.00 -14.20
C PRO A 101 11.09 -0.86 -13.01
N THR A 102 12.06 -1.15 -12.13
CA THR A 102 11.83 -1.63 -10.78
C THR A 102 12.19 -0.54 -9.80
N THR A 103 11.26 -0.19 -8.92
CA THR A 103 11.47 0.82 -7.88
C THR A 103 11.70 0.13 -6.53
N ASP A 104 12.83 0.41 -5.90
CA ASP A 104 13.09 0.04 -4.50
C ASP A 104 12.49 1.13 -3.61
N LEU A 105 11.44 0.78 -2.87
CA LEU A 105 10.75 1.71 -1.98
C LEU A 105 11.52 1.97 -0.68
N THR A 106 12.48 1.11 -0.33
CA THR A 106 13.32 1.26 0.87
C THR A 106 14.52 2.14 0.60
N SER A 107 15.18 1.94 -0.55
CA SER A 107 16.37 2.67 -0.96
C SER A 107 16.08 3.88 -1.85
N GLN A 108 14.82 4.05 -2.29
CA GLN A 108 14.40 5.09 -3.24
C GLN A 108 15.17 5.05 -4.58
N SER A 109 15.64 3.87 -4.96
CA SER A 109 16.42 3.65 -6.18
C SER A 109 15.54 3.09 -7.30
N VAL A 110 15.94 3.36 -8.54
CA VAL A 110 15.28 2.84 -9.75
C VAL A 110 16.29 2.01 -10.52
N ALA A 111 15.93 0.77 -10.83
CA ALA A 111 16.72 -0.13 -11.67
C ALA A 111 15.92 -0.52 -12.92
N TRP A 112 16.62 -0.79 -14.02
CA TRP A 112 16.03 -1.04 -15.33
C TRP A 112 16.38 -2.43 -15.80
N HIS A 113 15.37 -3.16 -16.27
CA HIS A 113 15.51 -4.51 -16.82
C HIS A 113 15.00 -4.51 -18.26
N ASN A 114 15.55 -5.41 -19.07
CA ASN A 114 15.24 -5.54 -20.49
C ASN A 114 14.19 -6.63 -20.76
#